data_AF-A0A0T6AYH0-F1
#
_entry.id   AF-A0A0T6AYH0-F1
#
_cell.length_a   1.000
_cell.length_b   1.000
_cell.length_c   1.000
_cell.angle_alpha   90.00
_cell.angle_beta   90.00
_cell.angle_gamma   90.00
#
_symmetry.space_group_name_H-M   'P 1'
#
loop_
_entity.id
_entity.type
_entity.pdbx_description
1 polymer ?
#
loop_
_entity_poly.entity_id
_entity_poly.type
_entity_poly.pdbx_seq_one_letter_code
_entity_poly.pdbx_strand_id
1 'polypeptide(L)'
;MSEIKLTYFNVKALAEPSRMLLKYGGIDFVDNRLEGSDWEEIKPKVPFGQVPVLEENGKEANQSVAIARYIAKRVKLVGDNDWEALEIDAIVDTINDFRGKIAAYHYEKDEAAKEARKG
;
A
#
# COMPACT_ATOMS: atom_id res chain seq x y z
N MET A 1 17.78 -0.30 -17.41
CA MET A 1 16.60 0.32 -16.78
C MET A 1 16.37 -0.41 -15.47
N SER A 2 16.18 0.29 -14.36
CA SER A 2 15.91 -0.35 -13.07
C SER A 2 14.56 -1.07 -13.15
N GLU A 3 14.56 -2.38 -12.94
CA GLU A 3 13.33 -3.17 -12.93
C GLU A 3 12.58 -2.87 -11.63
N ILE A 4 11.43 -2.19 -11.74
CA ILE A 4 10.50 -1.96 -10.63
C ILE A 4 9.45 -3.06 -10.68
N LYS A 5 9.20 -3.72 -9.55
CA LYS A 5 8.14 -4.71 -9.40
C LYS A 5 7.29 -4.39 -8.19
N LEU A 6 5.98 -4.39 -8.36
CA LEU A 6 5.02 -4.20 -7.27
C LEU A 6 4.26 -5.51 -7.07
N THR A 7 4.44 -6.14 -5.92
CA THR A 7 3.78 -7.41 -5.56
C THR A 7 2.60 -7.15 -4.64
N TYR A 8 1.40 -7.60 -5.02
CA TYR A 8 0.19 -7.54 -4.19
C TYR A 8 -0.84 -8.57 -4.63
N PHE A 9 -1.88 -8.80 -3.83
CA PHE A 9 -3.02 -9.63 -4.23
C PHE A 9 -3.67 -9.13 -5.52
N ASN A 10 -4.34 -10.03 -6.25
CA ASN A 10 -5.13 -9.72 -7.45
C ASN A 10 -6.43 -8.94 -7.14
N VAL A 11 -6.29 -7.84 -6.39
CA VAL A 11 -7.31 -6.85 -6.06
C VAL A 11 -6.66 -5.46 -6.06
N LYS A 12 -7.49 -4.41 -5.99
CA LYS A 12 -7.03 -3.02 -5.88
C LYS A 12 -6.43 -2.75 -4.49
N ALA A 13 -7.30 -2.61 -3.49
CA ALA A 13 -7.00 -2.37 -2.07
C ALA A 13 -5.73 -1.52 -1.83
N LEU A 14 -4.77 -2.01 -1.02
CA LEU A 14 -3.67 -1.19 -0.51
C LEU A 14 -2.55 -0.90 -1.53
N ALA A 15 -2.48 -1.62 -2.65
CA ALA A 15 -1.46 -1.40 -3.68
C ALA A 15 -1.93 -0.46 -4.80
N GLU A 16 -3.25 -0.25 -4.92
CA GLU A 16 -3.81 0.57 -6.00
C GLU A 16 -3.27 2.01 -6.04
N PRO A 17 -3.08 2.72 -4.90
CA PRO A 17 -2.47 4.04 -4.93
C PRO A 17 -1.07 4.03 -5.58
N SER A 18 -0.26 3.01 -5.29
CA SER A 18 1.07 2.85 -5.89
C SER A 18 0.98 2.56 -7.40
N ARG A 19 0.05 1.70 -7.83
CA ARG A 19 -0.20 1.44 -9.27
C ARG A 19 -0.59 2.72 -10.01
N MET A 20 -1.50 3.50 -9.43
CA MET A 20 -1.96 4.78 -10.01
C MET A 20 -0.80 5.78 -10.14
N LEU A 21 0.03 5.92 -9.10
CA LEU A 21 1.18 6.83 -9.12
C LEU A 21 2.24 6.41 -10.15
N LEU A 22 2.54 5.12 -10.27
CA LEU A 22 3.45 4.60 -11.28
C LEU A 22 2.94 4.89 -12.70
N LYS A 23 1.64 4.65 -12.95
CA LYS A 23 1.01 4.96 -14.24
C LYS A 23 0.96 6.46 -14.52
N TYR A 24 0.64 7.28 -13.52
CA TYR A 24 0.65 8.74 -13.66
C TYR A 24 2.04 9.26 -14.07
N GLY A 25 3.10 8.71 -13.47
CA GLY A 25 4.48 9.08 -13.79
C GLY A 25 5.03 8.51 -15.10
N GLY A 26 4.26 7.70 -15.83
CA GLY A 26 4.76 6.95 -16.99
C GLY A 26 5.91 6.00 -16.63
N ILE A 27 5.93 5.49 -15.40
CA ILE A 27 6.97 4.60 -14.91
C ILE A 27 6.58 3.16 -15.23
N ASP A 28 7.39 2.49 -16.05
CA ASP A 28 7.22 1.07 -16.32
C ASP A 28 7.53 0.23 -15.07
N PHE A 29 6.67 -0.76 -14.80
CA PHE A 29 6.82 -1.67 -13.68
C PHE A 29 6.13 -3.02 -13.98
N VAL A 30 6.61 -4.06 -13.30
CA VAL A 30 5.95 -5.36 -13.26
C VAL A 30 4.87 -5.35 -12.18
N ASP A 31 3.60 -5.47 -12.59
CA ASP A 31 2.45 -5.62 -11.67
C ASP A 31 2.28 -7.10 -11.32
N ASN A 32 3.00 -7.56 -10.30
CA ASN A 32 2.99 -8.95 -9.86
C ASN A 32 1.77 -9.21 -8.97
N ARG A 33 0.73 -9.80 -9.55
CA ARG A 33 -0.54 -10.07 -8.87
C ARG A 33 -0.58 -11.50 -8.35
N LEU A 34 -0.66 -11.64 -7.03
CA LEU A 34 -0.72 -12.92 -6.36
C LEU A 34 -2.14 -13.50 -6.43
N GLU A 35 -2.23 -14.77 -6.79
CA GLU A 35 -3.44 -15.55 -6.57
C GLU A 35 -3.48 -16.07 -5.13
N GLY A 36 -4.68 -16.34 -4.61
CA GLY A 36 -4.84 -16.75 -3.21
C GLY A 36 -4.09 -18.05 -2.85
N SER A 37 -3.90 -18.95 -3.83
CA SER A 37 -3.13 -20.19 -3.69
C SER A 37 -1.66 -19.96 -3.40
N ASP A 38 -1.10 -18.84 -3.84
CA ASP A 38 0.34 -18.59 -3.81
C ASP A 38 0.77 -18.01 -2.46
N TRP A 39 -0.19 -17.53 -1.66
CA TRP A 39 0.09 -16.72 -0.47
C TRP A 39 0.85 -17.49 0.62
N GLU A 40 0.49 -18.74 0.89
CA GLU A 40 1.16 -19.54 1.93
C GLU A 40 2.64 -19.76 1.62
N GLU A 41 3.00 -19.88 0.34
CA GLU A 41 4.40 -20.02 -0.09
C GLU A 41 5.15 -18.68 -0.07
N ILE A 42 4.47 -17.59 -0.42
CA ILE A 42 5.08 -16.25 -0.57
C ILE A 42 5.22 -15.54 0.77
N LYS A 43 4.28 -15.71 1.70
CA LYS A 43 4.27 -15.06 3.02
C LYS A 43 5.60 -15.16 3.77
N PRO A 44 6.28 -16.31 3.89
CA PRO A 44 7.57 -16.38 4.59
C PRO A 44 8.72 -15.70 3.85
N LYS A 45 8.56 -15.39 2.55
CA LYS A 45 9.59 -14.81 1.69
C LYS A 45 9.54 -13.28 1.64
N VAL A 46 8.40 -12.67 1.99
CA VAL A 46 8.21 -11.21 1.94
C VAL A 46 8.50 -10.54 3.28
N PRO A 47 8.99 -9.29 3.29
CA PRO A 47 9.26 -8.55 4.52
C PRO A 47 8.02 -8.49 5.41
N PHE A 48 8.20 -8.83 6.70
CA PHE A 48 7.14 -8.84 7.72
C PHE A 48 5.93 -9.73 7.40
N GLY A 49 6.01 -10.63 6.41
CA GLY A 49 4.89 -11.49 6.03
C GLY A 49 3.67 -10.73 5.51
N GLN A 50 3.89 -9.58 4.87
CA GLN A 50 2.84 -8.68 4.40
C GLN A 50 3.10 -8.19 2.97
N VAL A 51 2.02 -7.90 2.26
CA VAL A 51 2.02 -7.19 0.97
C VAL A 51 1.15 -5.93 1.11
N PRO A 52 1.42 -4.84 0.37
CA PRO A 52 2.29 -4.75 -0.81
C PRO A 52 3.79 -4.72 -0.50
N VAL A 53 4.57 -5.19 -1.46
CA VAL A 53 6.03 -5.09 -1.52
C VAL A 53 6.43 -4.40 -2.83
N LEU A 54 7.25 -3.35 -2.74
CA LEU A 54 7.91 -2.74 -3.88
C LEU A 54 9.35 -3.23 -3.94
N GLU A 55 9.75 -3.77 -5.08
CA GLU A 55 11.13 -4.15 -5.37
C GLU A 55 11.70 -3.21 -6.43
N GLU A 56 12.90 -2.67 -6.16
CA GLU A 56 13.64 -1.84 -7.11
C GLU A 56 15.14 -2.09 -6.95
N ASN A 57 15.81 -2.52 -8.02
CA ASN A 57 17.24 -2.82 -8.04
C ASN A 57 17.69 -3.81 -6.94
N GLY A 58 16.88 -4.85 -6.68
CA GLY A 58 17.16 -5.87 -5.67
C GLY A 58 16.95 -5.41 -4.22
N LYS A 59 16.41 -4.21 -4.00
CA LYS A 59 15.97 -3.74 -2.68
C LYS A 59 14.46 -3.90 -2.56
N GLU A 60 14.00 -4.32 -1.40
CA GLU A 60 12.58 -4.49 -1.10
C GLU A 60 12.11 -3.47 -0.06
N ALA A 61 10.90 -2.97 -0.22
CA ALA A 61 10.22 -2.12 0.76
C ALA A 61 8.78 -2.59 0.95
N ASN A 62 8.30 -2.56 2.19
CA ASN A 62 6.89 -2.81 2.55
C ASN A 62 6.22 -1.52 3.05
N GLN A 63 4.95 -1.64 3.46
CA GLN A 63 4.05 -0.55 3.88
C GLN A 63 3.50 0.30 2.72
N SER A 64 2.21 0.14 2.45
CA SER A 64 1.53 0.77 1.30
C SER A 64 1.67 2.28 1.25
N VAL A 65 1.49 2.97 2.37
CA VAL A 65 1.60 4.44 2.45
C VAL A 65 3.05 4.90 2.20
N ALA A 66 4.03 4.21 2.77
CA ALA A 66 5.44 4.54 2.56
C ALA A 66 5.87 4.34 1.09
N ILE A 67 5.44 3.24 0.48
CA ILE A 67 5.65 2.95 -0.95
C ILE A 67 4.99 4.03 -1.82
N ALA A 68 3.72 4.38 -1.55
CA ALA A 68 3.01 5.42 -2.28
C ALA A 68 3.72 6.77 -2.18
N ARG A 69 4.13 7.19 -0.98
CA ARG A 69 4.92 8.41 -0.76
C ARG A 69 6.23 8.40 -1.53
N TYR A 70 6.96 7.29 -1.53
CA TYR A 70 8.21 7.15 -2.30
C TYR A 70 7.99 7.38 -3.80
N ILE A 71 6.94 6.78 -4.39
CA ILE A 71 6.61 6.97 -5.79
C ILE A 71 6.12 8.40 -6.05
N ALA A 72 5.28 8.96 -5.18
CA ALA A 72 4.80 10.34 -5.24
C ALA A 72 5.95 11.35 -5.32
N LYS A 73 7.03 11.15 -4.55
CA LYS A 73 8.25 11.99 -4.63
C LYS A 73 8.86 11.99 -6.03
N ARG A 74 8.94 10.82 -6.69
CA ARG A 74 9.53 10.69 -8.03
C ARG A 74 8.68 11.35 -9.11
N VAL A 75 7.37 11.41 -8.91
CA VAL A 75 6.42 12.05 -9.83
C VAL A 75 6.02 13.46 -9.40
N LYS A 76 6.71 14.04 -8.41
CA LYS A 76 6.55 15.41 -7.91
C LYS A 76 5.14 15.71 -7.36
N LEU A 77 4.61 14.80 -6.54
CA LEU A 77 3.30 14.92 -5.86
C LEU A 77 3.42 14.95 -4.33
N VAL A 78 4.42 15.65 -3.78
CA VAL A 78 4.68 15.71 -2.32
C VAL A 78 4.77 17.14 -1.75
N GLY A 79 4.26 18.14 -2.47
CA GLY A 79 4.40 19.55 -2.09
C GLY A 79 5.80 20.12 -2.41
N ASP A 80 5.92 21.44 -2.33
CA ASP A 80 7.16 22.17 -2.68
C ASP A 80 8.10 22.35 -1.49
N ASN A 81 7.61 22.11 -0.27
CA ASN A 81 8.38 22.27 0.97
C ASN A 81 7.95 21.24 2.05
N ASP A 82 8.71 21.19 3.14
CA ASP A 82 8.49 20.23 4.22
C ASP A 82 7.12 20.36 4.89
N TRP A 83 6.54 21.57 4.93
CA TRP A 83 5.23 21.80 5.54
C TRP A 83 4.10 21.29 4.66
N GLU A 84 4.14 21.55 3.36
CA GLU A 84 3.16 21.00 2.40
C GLU A 84 3.23 19.47 2.33
N ALA A 85 4.45 18.91 2.38
CA ALA A 85 4.64 17.47 2.48
C ALA A 85 3.99 16.90 3.74
N LEU A 86 4.15 17.59 4.88
CA LEU A 86 3.51 17.24 6.15
C LEU A 86 1.98 17.29 6.06
N GLU A 87 1.40 18.29 5.41
CA GLU A 87 -0.06 18.39 5.23
C GLU A 87 -0.61 17.23 4.40
N ILE A 88 0.10 16.83 3.34
CA ILE A 88 -0.23 15.64 2.54
C ILE A 88 -0.14 14.38 3.41
N ASP A 89 0.92 14.23 4.20
CA ASP A 89 1.12 13.08 5.07
C ASP A 89 0.03 13.00 6.14
N ALA A 90 -0.32 14.12 6.77
CA ALA A 90 -1.34 14.17 7.81
C ALA A 90 -2.73 13.74 7.30
N ILE A 91 -3.14 14.19 6.10
CA ILE A 91 -4.43 13.77 5.54
C ILE A 91 -4.41 12.31 5.08
N VAL A 92 -3.29 11.82 4.52
CA VAL A 92 -3.14 10.42 4.13
C VAL A 92 -3.20 9.50 5.36
N ASP A 93 -2.54 9.87 6.45
CA ASP A 93 -2.56 9.11 7.70
C ASP A 93 -3.96 9.16 8.35
N THR A 94 -4.66 10.30 8.28
CA THR A 94 -6.06 10.41 8.72
C THR A 94 -6.97 9.47 7.92
N ILE A 95 -6.79 9.39 6.60
CA ILE A 95 -7.52 8.43 5.74
C ILE A 95 -7.16 6.99 6.11
N ASN A 96 -5.91 6.71 6.44
CA ASN A 96 -5.47 5.37 6.84
C ASN A 96 -6.04 4.95 8.20
N ASP A 97 -6.15 5.85 9.16
CA ASP A 97 -6.83 5.63 10.44
C ASP A 97 -8.32 5.35 10.23
N PHE A 98 -8.97 6.14 9.37
CA PHE A 98 -10.36 5.92 9.00
C PHE A 98 -10.58 4.56 8.34
N ARG A 99 -9.72 4.20 7.38
CA ARG A 99 -9.69 2.86 6.76
C ARG A 99 -9.50 1.77 7.82
N GLY A 100 -8.63 2.01 8.80
CA GLY A 100 -8.40 1.10 9.94
C GLY A 100 -9.69 0.81 10.71
N LYS A 101 -10.47 1.85 11.01
CA LYS A 101 -11.80 1.71 11.66
C LYS A 101 -12.78 0.90 10.81
N ILE A 102 -12.85 1.18 9.51
CA ILE A 102 -13.71 0.41 8.58
C ILE A 102 -13.29 -1.06 8.56
N ALA A 103 -11.99 -1.34 8.44
CA ALA A 103 -11.45 -2.69 8.41
C ALA A 103 -11.72 -3.45 9.72
N ALA A 104 -11.57 -2.78 10.87
CA ALA A 104 -11.82 -3.39 12.18
C ALA A 104 -13.27 -3.85 12.38
N TYR A 105 -14.24 -3.18 11.76
CA TYR A 105 -15.63 -3.62 11.73
C TYR A 105 -15.87 -4.70 10.65
N HIS A 106 -15.38 -4.46 9.43
CA HIS A 106 -15.65 -5.34 8.29
C HIS A 106 -15.10 -6.75 8.47
N TYR A 107 -13.90 -6.88 9.05
CA TYR A 107 -13.22 -8.16 9.25
C TYR A 107 -13.49 -8.82 10.61
N GLU A 108 -14.30 -8.19 11.48
CA GLU A 108 -14.71 -8.83 12.73
C GLU A 108 -15.70 -9.98 12.44
N LYS A 109 -15.39 -11.14 13.02
CA LYS A 109 -16.17 -12.38 12.89
C LYS A 109 -17.03 -12.64 14.13
N ASP A 110 -16.64 -12.12 15.28
CA ASP A 110 -17.43 -12.19 16.50
C ASP A 110 -18.55 -11.14 16.47
N GLU A 111 -19.80 -11.59 16.44
CA GLU A 111 -20.98 -10.71 16.31
C GLU A 111 -21.09 -9.70 17.46
N ALA A 112 -20.73 -10.09 18.69
CA ALA A 112 -20.79 -9.19 19.84
C ALA A 112 -19.72 -8.09 19.76
N ALA A 113 -18.48 -8.45 19.41
CA ALA A 113 -17.41 -7.50 19.18
C ALA A 113 -17.67 -6.60 17.96
N LYS A 114 -18.37 -7.11 16.94
CA LYS A 114 -18.76 -6.35 15.75
C LYS A 114 -19.80 -5.28 16.05
N GLU A 115 -20.85 -5.62 16.79
CA GLU A 115 -21.84 -4.64 17.24
C GLU A 115 -21.22 -3.59 18.16
N ALA A 116 -20.27 -3.94 19.03
CA ALA A 116 -19.55 -2.97 19.85
C ALA A 116 -18.66 -1.99 19.04
N ARG A 117 -18.34 -2.30 17.78
CA ARG A 117 -17.55 -1.46 16.85
C ARG A 117 -18.41 -0.69 15.85
N LYS A 118 -19.73 -0.84 15.94
CA LYS A 118 -20.69 -0.08 15.15
C LYS A 118 -20.70 1.35 15.68
N GLY A 119 -20.31 2.29 14.82
CA GLY A 119 -20.06 3.70 15.18
C GLY A 119 -21.19 4.38 15.92
#